data_AF-A0AAE0FUW6-F1
#
_entry.id   AF-A0AAE0FUW6-F1
#
_cell.length_a   1.000
_cell.length_b   1.000
_cell.length_c   1.000
_cell.angle_alpha   90.00
_cell.angle_beta   90.00
_cell.angle_gamma   90.00
#
_symmetry.space_group_name_H-M   'P 1'
#
loop_
_entity.id
_entity.type
_entity.pdbx_description
1 polymer ?
#
loop_
_entity_poly.entity_id
_entity_poly.type
_entity_poly.pdbx_seq_one_letter_code
_entity_poly.pdbx_strand_id
1 'polypeptide(L)'
;MEGKYKKDDGLGPVEVFRRNGDLIFLFAGQEQVAQDVNEKGFSITWPEWGPARFELQGTVLLEKGEHAWRPTNNIIPSKKSKLKPLPHPIDAYVGPNSVSNLRFFRDYGFNIVAGAIPRRYAEEAIQWVSQVVDPVGATWQTSATAEPAIVDLLYKTKLWDLVRELLGDDAVPPKFAQVAVKLPEGNSSAPGAPDAFPPDYHIDGMHTADNNVASGAVENFSILVGVALTSTPLPCTGNLGVFPGSHTALAEAFRRHPRGVAAMADDVGTSVQQRMEQYLDVARLPDPPTALCTEAGDGVLLHYQTVHFVQPNHSSSPRINVYFRIWSGARLHHQVLQKSRPEAMSNCWLEFPGIQDIL
;
A
#
# COMPACT_ATOMS: atom_id res chain seq x y z
N MET A 1 -5.53 36.94 -3.39
CA MET A 1 -4.16 36.58 -2.96
C MET A 1 -4.15 35.33 -2.10
N GLU A 2 -5.18 35.05 -1.29
CA GLU A 2 -5.25 33.78 -0.56
C GLU A 2 -5.58 32.60 -1.49
N GLY A 3 -4.97 31.46 -1.25
CA GLY A 3 -5.13 30.27 -2.07
C GLY A 3 -3.90 29.36 -2.06
N LYS A 4 -4.02 28.23 -2.74
CA LYS A 4 -2.90 27.35 -3.06
C LYS A 4 -2.34 27.71 -4.42
N TYR A 5 -1.03 27.88 -4.49
CA TYR A 5 -0.33 28.17 -5.73
C TYR A 5 0.74 27.13 -5.99
N LYS A 6 0.98 26.81 -7.26
CA LYS A 6 2.11 25.99 -7.69
C LYS A 6 3.00 26.81 -8.60
N LYS A 7 4.31 26.76 -8.38
CA LYS A 7 5.29 27.42 -9.23
C LYS A 7 5.49 26.63 -10.52
N ASP A 8 5.62 27.33 -11.65
CA ASP A 8 5.78 26.71 -12.97
C ASP A 8 7.10 25.90 -13.08
N ASP A 9 8.09 26.14 -12.21
CA ASP A 9 9.37 25.41 -12.16
C ASP A 9 9.31 24.06 -11.41
N GLY A 10 8.13 23.67 -10.93
CA GLY A 10 7.91 22.39 -10.26
C GLY A 10 8.24 22.38 -8.77
N LEU A 11 8.58 23.53 -8.16
CA LEU A 11 8.62 23.63 -6.70
C LEU A 11 7.25 23.31 -6.08
N GLY A 12 7.29 22.78 -4.85
CA GLY A 12 6.10 22.33 -4.13
C GLY A 12 5.00 23.40 -4.02
N PRO A 13 3.74 23.01 -3.78
CA PRO A 13 2.67 23.98 -3.63
C PRO A 13 2.93 24.89 -2.42
N VAL A 14 2.57 26.16 -2.57
CA VAL A 14 2.53 27.14 -1.49
C VAL A 14 1.11 27.45 -1.10
N GLU A 15 0.90 27.73 0.17
CA GLU A 15 -0.37 28.20 0.71
C GLU A 15 -0.24 29.65 1.15
N VAL A 16 -1.13 30.50 0.67
CA VAL A 16 -1.27 31.88 1.11
C VAL A 16 -2.60 32.02 1.84
N PHE A 17 -2.57 32.42 3.10
CA PHE A 17 -3.77 32.54 3.93
C PHE A 17 -3.61 33.64 4.98
N ARG A 18 -4.71 34.14 5.54
CA ARG A 18 -4.66 35.08 6.67
C ARG A 18 -4.72 34.38 8.03
N ARG A 19 -3.90 34.86 8.98
CA ARG A 19 -3.96 34.47 10.39
C ARG A 19 -3.80 35.72 11.25
N ASN A 20 -4.79 36.00 12.11
CA ASN A 20 -4.81 37.18 12.98
C ASN A 20 -4.63 38.53 12.25
N GLY A 21 -5.10 38.63 11.00
CA GLY A 21 -4.99 39.83 10.17
C GLY A 21 -3.77 39.83 9.25
N ASP A 22 -2.71 39.10 9.59
CA ASP A 22 -1.50 38.99 8.79
C ASP A 22 -1.68 38.02 7.62
N LEU A 23 -1.08 38.35 6.48
CA LEU A 23 -1.00 37.44 5.34
C LEU A 23 0.21 36.52 5.52
N ILE A 24 -0.03 35.21 5.54
CA ILE A 24 0.98 34.18 5.79
C ILE A 24 1.24 33.43 4.49
N PHE A 25 2.52 33.18 4.21
CA PHE A 25 3.01 32.38 3.10
C PHE A 25 3.66 31.11 3.64
N LEU A 26 3.07 29.94 3.36
CA LEU A 26 3.53 28.64 3.82
C LEU A 26 4.15 27.85 2.65
N PHE A 27 5.43 27.48 2.79
CA PHE A 27 6.14 26.62 1.86
C PHE A 27 6.96 25.59 2.60
N ALA A 28 6.88 24.32 2.19
CA ALA A 28 7.66 23.22 2.79
C ALA A 28 7.60 23.16 4.34
N GLY A 29 6.46 23.55 4.93
CA GLY A 29 6.28 23.58 6.39
C GLY A 29 6.81 24.83 7.10
N GLN A 30 7.46 25.76 6.39
CA GLN A 30 7.92 27.03 6.92
C GLN A 30 6.90 28.14 6.64
N GLU A 31 6.45 28.82 7.69
CA GLU A 31 5.57 29.99 7.60
C GLU A 31 6.40 31.27 7.54
N GLN A 32 6.07 32.15 6.59
CA GLN A 32 6.62 33.50 6.50
C GLN A 32 5.48 34.52 6.55
N VAL A 33 5.65 35.55 7.39
CA VAL A 33 4.70 36.66 7.45
C VAL A 33 5.01 37.61 6.29
N ALA A 34 4.00 37.88 5.47
CA ALA A 34 4.13 38.80 4.35
C ALA A 34 4.21 40.25 4.83
N GLN A 35 5.09 41.00 4.18
CA GLN A 35 5.34 42.42 4.37
C GLN A 35 4.79 43.18 3.16
N ASP A 36 4.64 44.50 3.29
CA ASP A 36 4.20 45.42 2.21
C ASP A 36 2.89 45.02 1.51
N VAL A 37 2.01 44.31 2.23
CA VAL A 37 0.79 43.73 1.67
C VAL A 37 -0.16 44.82 1.19
N ASN A 38 -0.50 44.80 -0.09
CA ASN A 38 -1.48 45.67 -0.71
C ASN A 38 -2.23 44.93 -1.84
N GLU A 39 -3.20 45.58 -2.47
CA GLU A 39 -4.05 44.95 -3.51
C GLU A 39 -3.27 44.36 -4.69
N LYS A 40 -2.06 44.87 -4.97
CA LYS A 40 -1.21 44.45 -6.08
C LYS A 40 -0.22 43.36 -5.71
N GLY A 41 0.00 43.04 -4.44
CA GLY A 41 1.02 42.08 -4.04
C GLY A 41 1.54 42.21 -2.61
N PHE A 42 2.65 41.54 -2.35
CA PHE A 42 3.31 41.49 -1.04
C PHE A 42 4.79 41.10 -1.18
N SER A 43 5.56 41.22 -0.10
CA SER A 43 6.96 40.76 0.02
C SER A 43 7.11 39.74 1.15
N ILE A 44 8.10 38.86 1.06
CA ILE A 44 8.52 37.95 2.15
C ILE A 44 10.05 37.89 2.19
N THR A 45 10.60 37.45 3.31
CA THR A 45 12.03 37.15 3.42
C THR A 45 12.21 35.70 3.81
N TRP A 46 12.74 34.88 2.90
CA TRP A 46 13.08 33.50 3.19
C TRP A 46 14.33 33.42 4.07
N PRO A 47 14.38 32.51 5.05
CA PRO A 47 15.60 32.27 5.83
C PRO A 47 16.78 31.84 4.94
N GLU A 48 16.53 31.06 3.90
CA GLU A 48 17.56 30.47 3.04
C GLU A 48 17.75 31.21 1.71
N TRP A 49 16.72 31.87 1.18
CA TRP A 49 16.75 32.48 -0.16
C TRP A 49 16.65 34.01 -0.17
N GLY A 50 16.55 34.63 1.01
CA GLY A 50 16.46 36.08 1.15
C GLY A 50 15.12 36.66 0.66
N PRO A 51 15.09 37.97 0.33
CA PRO A 51 13.85 38.68 0.03
C PRO A 51 13.26 38.26 -1.34
N ALA A 52 11.94 38.11 -1.35
CA ALA A 52 11.14 37.85 -2.54
C ALA A 52 9.92 38.78 -2.57
N ARG A 53 9.57 39.27 -3.76
CA ARG A 53 8.41 40.13 -3.99
C ARG A 53 7.46 39.44 -4.96
N PHE A 54 6.19 39.44 -4.59
CA PHE A 54 5.11 38.80 -5.33
C PHE A 54 4.12 39.86 -5.81
N GLU A 55 3.81 39.83 -7.10
CA GLU A 55 2.80 40.70 -7.72
C GLU A 55 1.62 39.86 -8.21
N LEU A 56 0.40 40.26 -7.87
CA LEU A 56 -0.82 39.59 -8.31
C LEU A 56 -1.22 40.11 -9.70
N GLN A 57 -1.19 39.24 -10.71
CA GLN A 57 -1.71 39.50 -12.05
C GLN A 57 -2.88 38.56 -12.36
N GLY A 58 -4.10 39.10 -12.24
CA GLY A 58 -5.31 38.29 -12.32
C GLY A 58 -5.37 37.29 -11.16
N THR A 59 -5.23 36.01 -11.47
CA THR A 59 -5.16 34.94 -10.46
C THR A 59 -3.74 34.43 -10.21
N VAL A 60 -2.74 34.86 -10.97
CA VAL A 60 -1.35 34.38 -10.89
C VAL A 60 -0.53 35.29 -9.99
N LEU A 61 0.33 34.71 -9.14
CA LEU A 61 1.35 35.46 -8.40
C LEU A 61 2.67 35.42 -9.19
N LEU A 62 3.27 36.57 -9.46
CA LEU A 62 4.58 36.68 -10.11
C LEU A 62 5.64 36.99 -9.07
N GLU A 63 6.56 36.06 -8.87
CA GLU A 63 7.76 36.27 -8.05
C GLU A 63 8.82 37.00 -8.89
N LYS A 64 9.18 38.21 -8.46
CA LYS A 64 10.17 39.08 -9.13
C LYS A 64 9.86 39.38 -10.61
N GLY A 65 8.61 39.20 -11.04
CA GLY A 65 8.19 39.36 -12.44
C GLY A 65 8.62 38.24 -13.39
N GLU A 66 9.36 37.24 -12.91
CA GLU A 66 9.96 36.19 -13.76
C GLU A 66 9.29 34.83 -13.55
N HIS A 67 8.88 34.50 -12.32
CA HIS A 67 8.33 33.18 -12.01
C HIS A 67 6.84 33.24 -11.69
N ALA A 68 6.05 32.52 -12.47
CA ALA A 68 4.61 32.42 -12.29
C ALA A 68 4.23 31.32 -11.30
N TRP A 69 3.36 31.70 -10.38
CA TRP A 69 2.72 30.84 -9.40
C TRP A 69 1.22 30.82 -9.67
N ARG A 70 0.70 29.68 -10.13
CA ARG A 70 -0.68 29.56 -10.62
C ARG A 70 -1.60 28.94 -9.57
N PRO A 71 -2.85 29.41 -9.44
CA PRO A 71 -3.81 28.79 -8.54
C PRO A 71 -4.05 27.33 -8.91
N THR A 72 -4.01 26.45 -7.92
CA THR A 72 -4.45 25.07 -8.11
C THR A 72 -5.95 24.98 -7.87
N ASN A 73 -6.76 25.37 -8.88
CA ASN A 73 -8.21 25.18 -8.84
C ASN A 73 -8.53 23.69 -9.12
N ASN A 74 -8.52 22.86 -8.08
CA ASN A 74 -9.24 21.56 -7.94
C ASN A 74 -8.63 20.67 -6.86
N ILE A 75 -8.45 21.19 -5.65
CA ILE A 75 -8.42 20.31 -4.48
C ILE A 75 -9.27 21.00 -3.42
N ILE A 76 -10.34 20.29 -3.03
CA ILE A 76 -11.13 20.48 -1.80
C ILE A 76 -10.24 21.11 -0.73
N PRO A 77 -10.70 22.16 -0.02
CA PRO A 77 -9.88 22.85 0.96
C PRO A 77 -9.29 21.83 1.93
N SER A 78 -7.96 21.66 1.89
CA SER A 78 -7.29 21.15 3.06
C SER A 78 -7.36 22.26 4.11
N LYS A 79 -8.49 22.29 4.83
CA LYS A 79 -8.35 22.30 6.29
C LYS A 79 -7.22 21.32 6.61
N LYS A 80 -6.48 21.50 7.69
CA LYS A 80 -5.92 20.33 8.35
C LYS A 80 -7.10 19.39 8.62
N SER A 81 -7.42 18.55 7.64
CA SER A 81 -7.82 17.19 7.87
C SER A 81 -6.63 16.74 8.69
N LYS A 82 -6.80 16.79 10.01
CA LYS A 82 -6.50 15.59 10.76
C LYS A 82 -7.12 14.50 9.90
N LEU A 83 -6.35 13.92 8.97
CA LEU A 83 -6.72 12.65 8.37
C LEU A 83 -7.09 11.89 9.62
N LYS A 84 -8.38 11.61 9.80
CA LYS A 84 -8.75 10.69 10.86
C LYS A 84 -7.84 9.51 10.56
N PRO A 85 -6.96 9.11 11.50
CA PRO A 85 -6.09 7.98 11.24
C PRO A 85 -6.99 6.89 10.65
N LEU A 86 -6.59 6.33 9.51
CA LEU A 86 -7.35 5.20 8.93
C LEU A 86 -7.50 4.17 10.06
N PRO A 87 -8.55 3.33 10.06
CA PRO A 87 -9.05 2.63 11.24
C PRO A 87 -8.09 1.64 11.92
N HIS A 88 -6.83 1.58 11.48
CA HIS A 88 -5.76 0.76 12.00
C HIS A 88 -5.16 1.31 13.30
N PRO A 89 -4.70 0.43 14.20
CA PRO A 89 -3.90 0.85 15.34
C PRO A 89 -2.61 1.54 14.86
N ILE A 90 -2.07 2.46 15.67
CA ILE A 90 -0.87 3.23 15.30
C ILE A 90 0.33 2.33 15.01
N ASP A 91 0.45 1.20 15.73
CA ASP A 91 1.54 0.24 15.57
C ASP A 91 1.47 -0.55 14.25
N ALA A 92 0.33 -0.51 13.54
CA ALA A 92 0.25 -1.06 12.19
C ALA A 92 1.09 -0.26 11.21
N TYR A 93 1.36 1.02 11.47
CA TYR A 93 2.11 1.89 10.58
C TYR A 93 3.60 1.83 10.89
N VAL A 94 4.42 1.70 9.85
CA VAL A 94 5.88 1.80 9.97
C VAL A 94 6.25 3.22 10.40
N GLY A 95 6.51 3.38 11.69
CA GLY A 95 6.98 4.60 12.32
C GLY A 95 8.49 4.58 12.63
N PRO A 96 9.00 5.60 13.35
CA PRO A 96 10.43 5.70 13.70
C PRO A 96 10.90 4.63 14.69
N ASN A 97 9.98 3.90 15.33
CA ASN A 97 10.30 2.83 16.28
C ASN A 97 10.24 1.47 15.57
N SER A 98 11.37 1.01 15.01
CA SER A 98 11.46 -0.25 14.28
C SER A 98 11.00 -1.45 15.11
N VAL A 99 11.31 -1.50 16.41
CA VAL A 99 10.94 -2.64 17.27
C VAL A 99 9.42 -2.77 17.43
N SER A 100 8.68 -1.67 17.57
CA SER A 100 7.20 -1.73 17.65
C SER A 100 6.62 -2.26 16.34
N ASN A 101 7.11 -1.76 15.21
CA ASN A 101 6.66 -2.17 13.89
C ASN A 101 6.90 -3.67 13.64
N LEU A 102 8.09 -4.16 14.00
CA LEU A 102 8.48 -5.57 13.87
C LEU A 102 7.64 -6.48 14.78
N ARG A 103 7.33 -6.05 16.00
CA ARG A 103 6.41 -6.79 16.90
C ARG A 103 5.01 -6.84 16.33
N PHE A 104 4.51 -5.73 15.79
CA PHE A 104 3.21 -5.70 15.13
C PHE A 104 3.18 -6.64 13.91
N PHE A 105 4.22 -6.63 13.08
CA PHE A 105 4.34 -7.56 11.95
C PHE A 105 4.35 -9.01 12.41
N ARG A 106 5.10 -9.31 13.47
CA ARG A 106 5.17 -10.64 14.09
C ARG A 106 3.80 -11.10 14.56
N ASP A 107 3.08 -10.25 15.28
CA ASP A 107 1.83 -10.63 15.94
C ASP A 107 0.64 -10.66 14.97
N TYR A 108 0.58 -9.70 14.03
CA TYR A 108 -0.59 -9.49 13.18
C TYR A 108 -0.35 -9.85 11.71
N GLY A 109 0.89 -10.03 11.28
CA GLY A 109 1.25 -10.51 9.96
C GLY A 109 1.27 -9.44 8.86
N PHE A 110 1.17 -8.15 9.21
CA PHE A 110 1.24 -7.05 8.25
C PHE A 110 1.78 -5.74 8.85
N ASN A 111 2.23 -4.81 8.00
CA ASN A 111 2.40 -3.40 8.31
C ASN A 111 1.93 -2.52 7.14
N ILE A 112 1.62 -1.26 7.44
CA ILE A 112 1.32 -0.21 6.47
C ILE A 112 2.48 0.79 6.46
N VAL A 113 2.92 1.15 5.27
CA VAL A 113 3.98 2.12 5.05
C VAL A 113 3.34 3.37 4.46
N ALA A 114 2.95 4.30 5.34
CA ALA A 114 2.30 5.54 4.92
C ALA A 114 3.20 6.36 3.98
N GLY A 115 2.61 6.83 2.88
CA GLY A 115 3.29 7.63 1.85
C GLY A 115 4.58 6.98 1.33
N ALA A 116 4.57 5.66 1.17
CA ALA A 116 5.73 4.91 0.69
C ALA A 116 6.19 5.36 -0.70
N ILE A 117 5.23 5.71 -1.56
CA ILE A 117 5.45 6.02 -2.95
C ILE A 117 5.37 7.53 -3.18
N PRO A 118 6.48 8.16 -3.61
CA PRO A 118 6.44 9.52 -4.11
C PRO A 118 5.45 9.67 -5.25
N ARG A 119 4.67 10.76 -5.23
CA ARG A 119 3.58 11.05 -6.18
C ARG A 119 3.95 10.80 -7.65
N ARG A 120 5.15 11.19 -8.08
CA ARG A 120 5.62 11.00 -9.47
C ARG A 120 5.56 9.54 -9.92
N TYR A 121 5.97 8.59 -9.06
CA TYR A 121 5.98 7.17 -9.42
C TYR A 121 4.57 6.59 -9.44
N ALA A 122 3.69 7.05 -8.54
CA ALA A 122 2.28 6.66 -8.56
C ALA A 122 1.58 7.18 -9.83
N GLU A 123 1.86 8.41 -10.26
CA GLU A 123 1.29 9.00 -11.49
C GLU A 123 1.76 8.26 -12.75
N GLU A 124 3.05 7.95 -12.86
CA GLU A 124 3.61 7.14 -13.97
C GLU A 124 2.98 5.74 -14.01
N ALA A 125 2.86 5.08 -12.87
CA ALA A 125 2.23 3.77 -12.77
C ALA A 125 0.75 3.81 -13.19
N ILE A 126 -0.03 4.79 -12.69
CA ILE A 126 -1.44 4.96 -13.06
C ILE A 126 -1.60 5.21 -14.56
N GLN A 127 -0.71 6.01 -15.16
CA GLN A 127 -0.74 6.25 -16.61
C GLN A 127 -0.56 4.95 -17.40
N TRP A 128 0.36 4.07 -16.98
CA TRP A 128 0.52 2.76 -17.61
C TRP A 128 -0.71 1.87 -17.38
N VAL A 129 -1.20 1.78 -16.14
CA VAL A 129 -2.38 0.96 -15.78
C VAL A 129 -3.60 1.35 -16.61
N SER A 130 -3.82 2.65 -16.84
CA SER A 130 -4.97 3.14 -17.63
C SER A 130 -4.98 2.66 -19.09
N GLN A 131 -3.84 2.19 -19.61
CA GLN A 131 -3.72 1.69 -20.98
C GLN A 131 -4.03 0.19 -21.09
N VAL A 132 -3.96 -0.54 -19.98
CA VAL A 132 -4.08 -2.01 -19.96
C VAL A 132 -5.34 -2.50 -19.23
N VAL A 133 -6.01 -1.63 -18.48
CA VAL A 133 -7.28 -1.93 -17.80
C VAL A 133 -8.44 -1.76 -18.76
N ASP A 134 -9.35 -2.73 -18.77
CA ASP A 134 -10.63 -2.61 -19.46
C ASP A 134 -11.67 -1.99 -18.50
N PRO A 135 -12.10 -0.73 -18.69
CA PRO A 135 -13.02 -0.08 -17.77
C PRO A 135 -14.44 -0.67 -17.79
N VAL A 136 -14.78 -1.48 -18.79
CA VAL A 136 -16.09 -2.13 -18.93
C VAL A 136 -16.01 -3.66 -18.81
N GLY A 137 -14.82 -4.19 -18.48
CA GLY A 137 -14.55 -5.61 -18.37
C GLY A 137 -15.02 -6.23 -17.06
N ALA A 138 -14.42 -7.37 -16.72
CA ALA A 138 -14.69 -8.06 -15.46
C ALA A 138 -14.41 -7.14 -14.25
N THR A 139 -15.17 -7.32 -13.16
CA THR A 139 -14.98 -6.52 -11.94
C THR A 139 -13.62 -6.76 -11.27
N TRP A 140 -13.03 -7.94 -11.47
CA TRP A 140 -11.66 -8.25 -11.06
C TRP A 140 -10.79 -8.47 -12.29
N GLN A 141 -9.69 -7.72 -12.37
CA GLN A 141 -8.72 -7.80 -13.45
C GLN A 141 -7.31 -7.88 -12.88
N THR A 142 -6.49 -8.74 -13.48
CA THR A 142 -5.11 -8.93 -13.08
C THR A 142 -4.20 -9.02 -14.29
N SER A 143 -3.03 -8.39 -14.22
CA SER A 143 -1.98 -8.52 -15.22
C SER A 143 -0.61 -8.64 -14.56
N ALA A 144 0.27 -9.47 -15.12
CA ALA A 144 1.66 -9.55 -14.71
C ALA A 144 2.50 -8.70 -15.67
N THR A 145 3.40 -7.86 -15.15
CA THR A 145 4.21 -6.95 -15.96
C THR A 145 5.61 -6.75 -15.38
N ALA A 146 6.56 -6.50 -16.27
CA ALA A 146 7.94 -6.09 -15.97
C ALA A 146 8.17 -4.60 -16.27
N GLU A 147 7.09 -3.83 -16.53
CA GLU A 147 7.17 -2.42 -16.86
C GLU A 147 7.94 -1.63 -15.79
N PRO A 148 8.98 -0.84 -16.17
CA PRO A 148 9.74 -0.03 -15.23
C PRO A 148 8.87 0.87 -14.34
N ALA A 149 7.85 1.54 -14.90
CA ALA A 149 6.94 2.39 -14.12
C ALA A 149 6.20 1.65 -12.99
N ILE A 150 6.03 0.33 -13.12
CA ILE A 150 5.40 -0.51 -12.10
C ILE A 150 6.45 -1.09 -11.15
N VAL A 151 7.54 -1.63 -11.69
CA VAL A 151 8.57 -2.31 -10.91
C VAL A 151 9.37 -1.32 -10.04
N ASP A 152 9.53 -0.08 -10.48
CA ASP A 152 10.19 0.99 -9.73
C ASP A 152 9.44 1.40 -8.46
N LEU A 153 8.15 1.10 -8.33
CA LEU A 153 7.37 1.33 -7.11
C LEU A 153 7.99 0.60 -5.91
N LEU A 154 8.59 -0.57 -6.14
CA LEU A 154 9.31 -1.32 -5.12
C LEU A 154 10.74 -0.80 -4.94
N TYR A 155 11.52 -0.74 -6.02
CA TYR A 155 12.97 -0.56 -5.93
C TYR A 155 13.45 0.88 -5.77
N LYS A 156 12.68 1.87 -6.24
CA LYS A 156 13.04 3.29 -6.13
C LYS A 156 12.39 3.98 -4.92
N THR A 157 11.86 3.19 -3.99
CA THR A 157 11.20 3.66 -2.77
C THR A 157 11.71 2.90 -1.54
N LYS A 158 11.34 3.37 -0.34
CA LYS A 158 11.73 2.74 0.93
C LYS A 158 11.17 1.32 1.11
N LEU A 159 10.29 0.84 0.24
CA LEU A 159 9.71 -0.49 0.36
C LEU A 159 10.76 -1.60 0.21
N TRP A 160 11.70 -1.45 -0.73
CA TRP A 160 12.76 -2.45 -0.88
C TRP A 160 13.70 -2.51 0.33
N ASP A 161 13.98 -1.37 0.96
CA ASP A 161 14.79 -1.33 2.19
C ASP A 161 14.09 -2.07 3.35
N LEU A 162 12.78 -1.87 3.52
CA LEU A 162 11.99 -2.58 4.53
C LEU A 162 11.89 -4.09 4.26
N VAL A 163 11.84 -4.49 2.98
CA VAL A 163 11.91 -5.91 2.60
C VAL A 163 13.24 -6.51 3.02
N ARG A 164 14.37 -5.83 2.78
CA ARG A 164 15.70 -6.30 3.18
C ARG A 164 15.87 -6.30 4.70
N GLU A 165 15.25 -5.36 5.42
CA GLU A 165 15.20 -5.38 6.87
C GLU A 165 14.53 -6.68 7.39
N LEU A 166 13.43 -7.11 6.77
CA LEU A 166 12.71 -8.32 7.18
C LEU A 166 13.37 -9.62 6.73
N LEU A 167 13.78 -9.71 5.45
CA LEU A 167 14.22 -10.96 4.82
C LEU A 167 15.75 -11.12 4.73
N GLY A 168 16.51 -10.05 4.99
CA GLY A 168 17.96 -9.99 4.74
C GLY A 168 18.30 -9.35 3.39
N ASP A 169 19.58 -8.96 3.24
CA ASP A 169 20.12 -8.34 2.03
C ASP A 169 20.15 -9.27 0.81
N ASP A 170 20.02 -10.58 1.03
CA ASP A 170 19.97 -11.60 -0.01
C ASP A 170 18.55 -11.86 -0.55
N ALA A 171 17.54 -11.11 -0.09
CA ALA A 171 16.17 -11.18 -0.60
C ALA A 171 16.13 -11.17 -2.14
N VAL A 172 15.35 -12.07 -2.72
CA VAL A 172 15.31 -12.30 -4.17
C VAL A 172 14.47 -11.22 -4.84
N PRO A 173 15.06 -10.38 -5.71
CA PRO A 173 14.34 -9.30 -6.34
C PRO A 173 13.26 -9.82 -7.30
N PRO A 174 11.97 -9.45 -7.14
CA PRO A 174 10.94 -9.79 -8.10
C PRO A 174 11.18 -9.12 -9.46
N LYS A 175 11.10 -9.89 -10.54
CA LYS A 175 11.23 -9.39 -11.92
C LYS A 175 9.93 -8.84 -12.49
N PHE A 176 8.80 -9.23 -11.90
CA PHE A 176 7.47 -8.88 -12.34
C PHE A 176 6.63 -8.47 -11.15
N ALA A 177 5.65 -7.60 -11.40
CA ALA A 177 4.61 -7.25 -10.46
C ALA A 177 3.26 -7.72 -11.00
N GLN A 178 2.32 -7.97 -10.09
CA GLN A 178 0.92 -8.16 -10.41
C GLN A 178 0.19 -6.82 -10.25
N VAL A 179 -0.39 -6.30 -11.31
CA VAL A 179 -1.36 -5.20 -11.24
C VAL A 179 -2.74 -5.81 -11.03
N ALA A 180 -3.42 -5.40 -9.96
CA ALA A 180 -4.72 -5.91 -9.57
C ALA A 180 -5.74 -4.77 -9.48
N VAL A 181 -6.76 -4.85 -10.33
CA VAL A 181 -7.82 -3.85 -10.42
C VAL A 181 -9.16 -4.46 -10.01
N LYS A 182 -9.85 -3.76 -9.11
CA LYS A 182 -11.20 -4.08 -8.66
C LYS A 182 -12.13 -2.92 -9.06
N LEU A 183 -12.91 -3.11 -10.11
CA LEU A 183 -13.91 -2.11 -10.55
C LEU A 183 -15.09 -2.03 -9.57
N PRO A 184 -15.82 -0.90 -9.55
CA PRO A 184 -17.08 -0.76 -8.83
C PRO A 184 -18.09 -1.88 -9.13
N GLU A 185 -18.75 -2.38 -8.10
CA GLU A 185 -19.84 -3.36 -8.22
C GLU A 185 -21.17 -2.59 -8.33
N GLY A 186 -21.76 -2.56 -9.53
CA GLY A 186 -22.85 -1.66 -9.91
C GLY A 186 -24.15 -1.72 -9.10
N ASN A 187 -24.30 -2.68 -8.18
CA ASN A 187 -25.43 -2.81 -7.26
C ASN A 187 -24.93 -3.26 -5.89
N SER A 188 -24.54 -2.34 -5.03
CA SER A 188 -24.05 -2.73 -3.71
C SER A 188 -24.28 -1.68 -2.63
N SER A 189 -24.42 -2.15 -1.39
CA SER A 189 -24.64 -1.39 -0.16
C SER A 189 -23.69 -0.20 -0.04
N ALA A 190 -24.06 0.86 0.68
CA ALA A 190 -23.16 2.00 0.88
C ALA A 190 -21.78 1.56 1.43
N PRO A 191 -20.66 2.16 0.97
CA PRO A 191 -19.34 1.89 1.52
C PRO A 191 -19.32 1.97 3.06
N GLY A 192 -18.54 1.09 3.70
CA GLY A 192 -18.47 1.01 5.17
C GLY A 192 -19.54 0.15 5.85
N ALA A 193 -20.45 -0.49 5.10
CA ALA A 193 -21.26 -1.57 5.64
C ALA A 193 -20.37 -2.80 5.89
N PRO A 194 -20.27 -3.33 7.12
CA PRO A 194 -19.53 -4.56 7.38
C PRO A 194 -20.36 -5.73 6.84
N ASP A 195 -20.19 -6.03 5.55
CA ASP A 195 -20.70 -7.27 5.02
C ASP A 195 -19.99 -8.46 5.68
N ALA A 196 -20.64 -9.61 5.65
CA ALA A 196 -20.03 -10.89 6.00
C ALA A 196 -18.72 -11.10 5.22
N PHE A 197 -17.81 -11.91 5.77
CA PHE A 197 -16.55 -12.25 5.11
C PHE A 197 -16.82 -12.76 3.71
N PRO A 198 -16.12 -12.27 2.69
CA PRO A 198 -16.29 -12.81 1.37
C PRO A 198 -15.84 -14.29 1.38
N PRO A 199 -16.53 -15.15 0.62
CA PRO A 199 -16.30 -16.59 0.59
C PRO A 199 -15.08 -16.96 -0.27
N ASP A 200 -14.03 -16.15 -0.26
CA ASP A 200 -12.84 -16.32 -1.10
C ASP A 200 -11.53 -16.03 -0.35
N TYR A 201 -11.55 -16.11 0.98
CA TYR A 201 -10.33 -15.93 1.77
C TYR A 201 -9.33 -17.08 1.54
N HIS A 202 -8.05 -16.73 1.46
CA HIS A 202 -6.99 -17.67 1.11
C HIS A 202 -5.61 -17.21 1.61
N ILE A 203 -4.62 -18.09 1.45
CA ILE A 203 -3.22 -17.73 1.32
C ILE A 203 -2.80 -17.94 -0.14
N ASP A 204 -1.83 -17.16 -0.61
CA ASP A 204 -1.30 -17.31 -1.96
C ASP A 204 -0.42 -18.56 -2.10
N GLY A 205 -0.09 -18.91 -3.35
CA GLY A 205 0.85 -20.00 -3.67
C GLY A 205 0.18 -21.37 -3.80
N MET A 206 -1.15 -21.42 -3.79
CA MET A 206 -1.93 -22.64 -3.91
C MET A 206 -2.39 -22.87 -5.35
N HIS A 207 -2.47 -24.13 -5.80
CA HIS A 207 -3.06 -24.47 -7.10
C HIS A 207 -4.52 -24.00 -7.21
N THR A 208 -4.82 -23.33 -8.31
CA THR A 208 -6.17 -23.09 -8.82
C THR A 208 -6.19 -23.35 -10.32
N ALA A 209 -7.37 -23.61 -10.88
CA ALA A 209 -7.52 -23.89 -12.32
C ALA A 209 -7.01 -22.73 -13.22
N ASP A 210 -7.02 -21.51 -12.69
CA ASP A 210 -6.72 -20.28 -13.42
C ASP A 210 -5.33 -19.71 -13.11
N ASN A 211 -4.46 -20.45 -12.41
CA ASN A 211 -3.10 -20.01 -12.09
C ASN A 211 -2.02 -20.97 -12.58
N ASN A 212 -0.76 -20.51 -12.50
CA ASN A 212 0.40 -21.25 -13.01
C ASN A 212 1.06 -22.17 -11.96
N VAL A 213 0.39 -22.44 -10.83
CA VAL A 213 0.90 -23.37 -9.82
C VAL A 213 0.51 -24.78 -10.26
N ALA A 214 1.42 -25.75 -10.22
CA ALA A 214 1.11 -27.12 -10.61
C ALA A 214 0.09 -27.76 -9.65
N SER A 215 -0.80 -28.61 -10.18
CA SER A 215 -1.68 -29.43 -9.34
C SER A 215 -0.86 -30.29 -8.37
N GLY A 216 -1.31 -30.40 -7.13
CA GLY A 216 -0.55 -31.07 -6.07
C GLY A 216 0.67 -30.31 -5.55
N ALA A 217 0.86 -29.04 -5.93
CA ALA A 217 1.98 -28.21 -5.46
C ALA A 217 1.52 -27.04 -4.58
N VAL A 218 2.43 -26.61 -3.71
CA VAL A 218 2.34 -25.36 -2.95
C VAL A 218 3.58 -24.52 -3.24
N GLU A 219 3.42 -23.46 -4.02
CA GLU A 219 4.48 -22.49 -4.37
C GLU A 219 4.44 -21.28 -3.42
N ASN A 220 4.81 -21.48 -2.16
CA ASN A 220 4.90 -20.39 -1.20
C ASN A 220 6.06 -19.43 -1.48
N PHE A 221 5.88 -18.16 -1.12
CA PHE A 221 6.95 -17.15 -1.09
C PHE A 221 7.14 -16.66 0.36
N SER A 222 7.90 -15.59 0.58
CA SER A 222 8.20 -15.10 1.93
C SER A 222 7.32 -13.91 2.31
N ILE A 223 7.30 -12.85 1.51
CA ILE A 223 6.50 -11.65 1.78
C ILE A 223 5.77 -11.14 0.54
N LEU A 224 4.54 -10.65 0.73
CA LEU A 224 3.78 -9.92 -0.26
C LEU A 224 3.96 -8.43 0.03
N VAL A 225 4.36 -7.65 -0.97
CA VAL A 225 4.37 -6.19 -0.88
C VAL A 225 3.26 -5.64 -1.77
N GLY A 226 2.30 -4.94 -1.17
CA GLY A 226 1.24 -4.22 -1.87
C GLY A 226 1.55 -2.73 -1.97
N VAL A 227 1.16 -2.12 -3.08
CA VAL A 227 1.22 -0.67 -3.30
C VAL A 227 -0.16 -0.20 -3.72
N ALA A 228 -0.74 0.75 -2.99
CA ALA A 228 -2.01 1.36 -3.32
C ALA A 228 -1.80 2.50 -4.32
N LEU A 229 -2.31 2.36 -5.55
CA LEU A 229 -2.29 3.45 -6.54
C LEU A 229 -3.53 4.34 -6.46
N THR A 230 -4.59 3.84 -5.81
CA THR A 230 -5.84 4.56 -5.54
C THR A 230 -6.19 4.45 -4.06
N SER A 231 -6.76 5.50 -3.46
CA SER A 231 -7.21 5.47 -2.07
C SER A 231 -8.41 4.54 -1.88
N THR A 232 -8.36 3.74 -0.81
CA THR A 232 -9.47 2.91 -0.31
C THR A 232 -9.67 3.16 1.20
N PRO A 233 -10.07 4.38 1.61
CA PRO A 233 -10.00 4.80 3.01
C PRO A 233 -11.12 4.22 3.89
N LEU A 234 -12.10 3.53 3.29
CA LEU A 234 -13.24 2.92 3.97
C LEU A 234 -13.33 1.44 3.61
N PRO A 235 -13.84 0.57 4.51
CA PRO A 235 -14.17 -0.80 4.17
C PRO A 235 -15.14 -0.90 2.97
N CYS A 236 -15.08 -2.02 2.26
CA CYS A 236 -15.90 -2.31 1.08
C CYS A 236 -15.69 -1.29 -0.05
N THR A 237 -14.48 -0.76 -0.18
CA THR A 237 -14.04 0.04 -1.35
C THR A 237 -13.04 -0.73 -2.20
N GLY A 238 -13.12 -2.06 -2.19
CA GLY A 238 -12.20 -2.96 -2.88
C GLY A 238 -10.96 -3.31 -2.07
N ASN A 239 -10.91 -3.01 -0.77
CA ASN A 239 -9.74 -3.18 0.09
C ASN A 239 -9.15 -4.60 0.03
N LEU A 240 -7.85 -4.70 0.24
CA LEU A 240 -7.25 -5.95 0.72
C LEU A 240 -7.71 -6.16 2.17
N GLY A 241 -8.37 -7.26 2.46
CA GLY A 241 -8.73 -7.67 3.82
C GLY A 241 -7.76 -8.71 4.34
N VAL A 242 -7.50 -8.71 5.64
CA VAL A 242 -6.63 -9.68 6.32
C VAL A 242 -7.32 -10.25 7.54
N PHE A 243 -6.89 -11.45 7.96
CA PHE A 243 -7.17 -12.00 9.27
C PHE A 243 -5.90 -11.86 10.13
N PRO A 244 -5.84 -10.87 11.03
CA PRO A 244 -4.62 -10.61 11.78
C PRO A 244 -4.19 -11.83 12.62
N GLY A 245 -2.89 -12.13 12.64
CA GLY A 245 -2.32 -13.25 13.40
C GLY A 245 -2.52 -14.64 12.78
N SER A 246 -3.29 -14.75 11.70
CA SER A 246 -3.61 -16.02 11.06
C SER A 246 -2.40 -16.78 10.50
N HIS A 247 -1.31 -16.09 10.16
CA HIS A 247 -0.06 -16.72 9.69
C HIS A 247 0.56 -17.64 10.73
N THR A 248 0.60 -17.23 11.99
CA THR A 248 1.14 -18.02 13.11
C THR A 248 0.18 -19.14 13.49
N ALA A 249 -1.13 -18.84 13.53
CA ALA A 249 -2.17 -19.83 13.79
C ALA A 249 -2.12 -20.98 12.76
N LEU A 250 -1.96 -20.63 11.48
CA LEU A 250 -1.85 -21.59 10.40
C LEU A 250 -0.53 -22.38 10.45
N ALA A 251 0.59 -21.74 10.79
CA ALA A 251 1.88 -22.42 10.95
C ALA A 251 1.85 -23.48 12.05
N GLU A 252 1.24 -23.13 13.17
CA GLU A 252 1.00 -24.05 14.28
C GLU A 252 0.01 -25.16 13.90
N ALA A 253 -1.06 -24.86 13.14
CA ALA A 253 -1.97 -25.87 12.63
C ALA A 253 -1.26 -26.87 11.69
N PHE A 254 -0.37 -26.40 10.80
CA PHE A 254 0.45 -27.26 9.97
C PHE A 254 1.35 -28.19 10.79
N ARG A 255 1.97 -27.70 11.88
CA ARG A 255 2.79 -28.53 12.77
C ARG A 255 1.98 -29.64 13.46
N ARG A 256 0.71 -29.39 13.78
CA ARG A 256 -0.16 -30.36 14.46
C ARG A 256 -0.85 -31.34 13.51
N HIS A 257 -1.05 -30.96 12.26
CA HIS A 257 -1.79 -31.78 11.31
C HIS A 257 -1.00 -33.05 10.93
N PRO A 258 -1.60 -34.26 10.92
CA PRO A 258 -0.87 -35.51 10.67
C PRO A 258 -0.15 -35.58 9.32
N ARG A 259 -0.68 -34.87 8.31
CA ARG A 259 -0.08 -34.76 6.97
C ARG A 259 0.76 -33.49 6.79
N GLY A 260 0.95 -32.72 7.86
CA GLY A 260 1.60 -31.41 7.81
C GLY A 260 1.00 -30.51 6.73
N VAL A 261 1.86 -29.77 6.05
CA VAL A 261 1.53 -28.93 4.88
C VAL A 261 1.01 -29.74 3.69
N ALA A 262 1.38 -31.02 3.56
CA ALA A 262 1.08 -31.80 2.35
C ALA A 262 -0.42 -31.96 2.09
N ALA A 263 -1.28 -31.88 3.12
CA ALA A 263 -2.74 -31.90 2.90
C ALA A 263 -3.28 -30.60 2.27
N MET A 264 -2.53 -29.49 2.29
CA MET A 264 -2.89 -28.29 1.52
C MET A 264 -2.75 -28.50 0.01
N ALA A 265 -1.92 -29.43 -0.42
CA ALA A 265 -1.70 -29.74 -1.83
C ALA A 265 -2.84 -30.58 -2.45
N ASP A 266 -3.75 -31.14 -1.65
CA ASP A 266 -4.85 -31.99 -2.11
C ASP A 266 -5.98 -31.17 -2.74
N ASP A 267 -5.79 -30.75 -3.99
CA ASP A 267 -6.67 -29.85 -4.73
C ASP A 267 -7.91 -30.50 -5.37
N VAL A 268 -8.06 -31.82 -5.26
CA VAL A 268 -9.12 -32.57 -5.93
C VAL A 268 -10.50 -32.14 -5.43
N GLY A 269 -11.22 -31.38 -6.27
CA GLY A 269 -12.59 -30.96 -6.01
C GLY A 269 -12.76 -29.95 -4.87
N THR A 270 -11.68 -29.30 -4.43
CA THR A 270 -11.71 -28.35 -3.31
C THR A 270 -11.20 -26.97 -3.72
N SER A 271 -11.82 -25.91 -3.19
CA SER A 271 -11.27 -24.55 -3.27
C SER A 271 -10.10 -24.37 -2.30
N VAL A 272 -9.29 -23.32 -2.49
CA VAL A 272 -8.22 -22.97 -1.53
C VAL A 272 -8.79 -22.75 -0.13
N GLN A 273 -9.91 -22.04 -0.03
CA GLN A 273 -10.62 -21.81 1.24
C GLN A 273 -11.00 -23.13 1.93
N GLN A 274 -11.61 -24.07 1.20
CA GLN A 274 -12.03 -25.36 1.77
C GLN A 274 -10.84 -26.19 2.27
N ARG A 275 -9.67 -26.09 1.62
CA ARG A 275 -8.44 -26.73 2.11
C ARG A 275 -7.94 -26.06 3.38
N MET A 276 -8.00 -24.74 3.44
CA MET A 276 -7.61 -23.96 4.61
C MET A 276 -8.49 -24.20 5.84
N GLU A 277 -9.80 -24.37 5.64
CA GLU A 277 -10.77 -24.66 6.70
C GLU A 277 -10.49 -25.98 7.43
N GLN A 278 -9.69 -26.88 6.84
CA GLN A 278 -9.19 -28.09 7.52
C GLN A 278 -8.17 -27.77 8.62
N TYR A 279 -7.52 -26.61 8.55
CA TYR A 279 -6.46 -26.18 9.48
C TYR A 279 -6.91 -25.07 10.41
N LEU A 280 -7.73 -24.15 9.92
CA LEU A 280 -8.04 -22.90 10.61
C LEU A 280 -9.51 -22.52 10.48
N ASP A 281 -10.20 -22.49 11.62
CA ASP A 281 -11.49 -21.83 11.76
C ASP A 281 -11.25 -20.34 12.00
N VAL A 282 -11.31 -19.54 10.93
CA VAL A 282 -11.03 -18.10 10.98
C VAL A 282 -11.98 -17.33 11.90
N ALA A 283 -13.18 -17.87 12.19
CA ALA A 283 -14.12 -17.26 13.13
C ALA A 283 -13.67 -17.38 14.60
N ARG A 284 -12.67 -18.24 14.88
CA ARG A 284 -12.07 -18.40 16.22
C ARG A 284 -10.77 -17.63 16.40
N LEU A 285 -10.32 -16.88 15.39
CA LEU A 285 -9.18 -15.99 15.56
C LEU A 285 -9.53 -14.89 16.58
N PRO A 286 -8.55 -14.44 17.39
CA PRO A 286 -8.82 -13.49 18.47
C PRO A 286 -9.21 -12.11 17.94
N ASP A 287 -8.59 -11.69 16.85
CA ASP A 287 -8.80 -10.40 16.22
C ASP A 287 -9.75 -10.52 15.04
N PRO A 288 -10.60 -9.51 14.83
CA PRO A 288 -11.52 -9.56 13.72
C PRO A 288 -10.79 -9.44 12.36
N PRO A 289 -11.37 -10.01 11.30
CA PRO A 289 -11.18 -9.55 9.91
C PRO A 289 -10.97 -8.03 9.81
N THR A 290 -9.88 -7.61 9.18
CA THR A 290 -9.53 -6.21 9.07
C THR A 290 -9.38 -5.80 7.61
N ALA A 291 -10.17 -4.83 7.18
CA ALA A 291 -10.00 -4.17 5.88
C ALA A 291 -8.79 -3.26 5.94
N LEU A 292 -7.76 -3.50 5.13
CA LEU A 292 -6.62 -2.61 5.00
C LEU A 292 -7.03 -1.35 4.23
N CYS A 293 -7.47 -0.34 4.98
CA CYS A 293 -7.70 1.00 4.44
C CYS A 293 -6.38 1.68 4.14
N THR A 294 -6.23 2.22 2.93
CA THR A 294 -5.01 2.87 2.45
C THR A 294 -5.32 4.16 1.71
N GLU A 295 -4.37 5.08 1.69
CA GLU A 295 -4.34 6.20 0.75
C GLU A 295 -3.50 5.85 -0.50
N ALA A 296 -3.74 6.56 -1.59
CA ALA A 296 -2.88 6.46 -2.77
C ALA A 296 -1.43 6.81 -2.40
N GLY A 297 -0.51 5.91 -2.75
CA GLY A 297 0.90 5.99 -2.44
C GLY A 297 1.32 5.28 -1.15
N ASP A 298 0.38 4.70 -0.39
CA ASP A 298 0.73 3.83 0.72
C ASP A 298 1.26 2.47 0.24
N GLY A 299 2.17 1.88 1.01
CA GLY A 299 2.61 0.50 0.86
C GLY A 299 2.04 -0.39 1.95
N VAL A 300 1.98 -1.70 1.68
CA VAL A 300 1.61 -2.75 2.63
C VAL A 300 2.67 -3.83 2.57
N LEU A 301 3.21 -4.20 3.73
CA LEU A 301 4.02 -5.40 3.91
C LEU A 301 3.12 -6.46 4.52
N LEU A 302 3.01 -7.64 3.90
CA LEU A 302 2.14 -8.72 4.36
C LEU A 302 2.93 -10.03 4.38
N HIS A 303 2.99 -10.68 5.53
CA HIS A 303 3.52 -12.04 5.61
C HIS A 303 2.69 -12.95 4.70
N TYR A 304 3.30 -13.73 3.80
CA TYR A 304 2.55 -14.43 2.74
C TYR A 304 1.47 -15.38 3.29
N GLN A 305 1.72 -15.97 4.45
CA GLN A 305 0.82 -16.91 5.12
C GLN A 305 -0.32 -16.23 5.89
N THR A 306 -0.36 -14.90 5.94
CA THR A 306 -1.50 -14.18 6.51
C THR A 306 -2.70 -14.39 5.59
N VAL A 307 -3.74 -14.99 6.14
CA VAL A 307 -5.00 -15.24 5.43
C VAL A 307 -5.60 -13.90 5.05
N HIS A 308 -5.95 -13.76 3.78
CA HIS A 308 -6.42 -12.51 3.22
C HIS A 308 -7.53 -12.75 2.21
N PHE A 309 -8.20 -11.67 1.86
CA PHE A 309 -9.35 -11.65 0.95
C PHE A 309 -9.45 -10.31 0.23
N VAL A 310 -10.30 -10.23 -0.79
CA VAL A 310 -10.60 -8.97 -1.47
C VAL A 310 -12.01 -8.55 -1.10
N GLN A 311 -12.15 -7.36 -0.50
CA GLN A 311 -13.47 -6.82 -0.23
C GLN A 311 -14.17 -6.42 -1.54
N PRO A 312 -15.52 -6.43 -1.55
CA PRO A 312 -16.26 -5.86 -2.66
C PRO A 312 -15.93 -4.37 -2.79
N ASN A 313 -16.14 -3.81 -3.99
CA ASN A 313 -15.91 -2.38 -4.25
C ASN A 313 -17.24 -1.66 -4.48
N HIS A 314 -17.78 -1.09 -3.41
CA HIS A 314 -19.03 -0.33 -3.44
C HIS A 314 -18.80 1.17 -3.70
N SER A 315 -17.55 1.57 -3.94
CA SER A 315 -17.22 2.95 -4.30
C SER A 315 -17.50 3.22 -5.78
N SER A 316 -17.50 4.49 -6.18
CA SER A 316 -17.64 4.89 -7.58
C SER A 316 -16.35 4.78 -8.39
N SER A 317 -15.24 4.35 -7.79
CA SER A 317 -13.91 4.40 -8.41
C SER A 317 -13.24 3.02 -8.39
N PRO A 318 -12.47 2.65 -9.43
CA PRO A 318 -11.66 1.44 -9.39
C PRO A 318 -10.66 1.48 -8.23
N ARG A 319 -10.49 0.35 -7.55
CA ARG A 319 -9.30 0.13 -6.73
C ARG A 319 -8.19 -0.42 -7.61
N ILE A 320 -7.01 0.17 -7.54
CA ILE A 320 -5.81 -0.25 -8.28
C ILE A 320 -4.69 -0.47 -7.27
N ASN A 321 -4.24 -1.72 -7.15
CA ASN A 321 -3.05 -2.07 -6.38
C ASN A 321 -2.00 -2.78 -7.25
N VAL A 322 -0.74 -2.64 -6.86
CA VAL A 322 0.38 -3.41 -7.41
C VAL A 322 0.92 -4.32 -6.33
N TYR A 323 1.14 -5.60 -6.65
CA TYR A 323 1.64 -6.60 -5.73
C TYR A 323 2.94 -7.23 -6.21
N PHE A 324 3.88 -7.38 -5.27
CA PHE A 324 5.16 -8.05 -5.47
C PHE A 324 5.23 -9.27 -4.55
N ARG A 325 5.51 -10.44 -5.11
CA ARG A 325 5.81 -11.66 -4.36
C ARG A 325 7.32 -11.80 -4.27
N ILE A 326 7.83 -11.87 -3.05
CA ILE A 326 9.28 -11.81 -2.78
C ILE A 326 9.67 -13.05 -1.98
N TRP A 327 10.79 -13.64 -2.35
CA TRP A 327 11.37 -14.81 -1.71
C TRP A 327 12.62 -14.41 -0.92
N SER A 328 12.87 -15.06 0.20
CA SER A 328 14.15 -14.99 0.91
C SER A 328 15.29 -15.57 0.06
N GLY A 329 16.48 -14.99 0.17
CA GLY A 329 17.69 -15.46 -0.50
C GLY A 329 18.10 -16.87 -0.08
N ALA A 330 17.70 -17.30 1.12
CA ALA A 330 17.88 -18.66 1.61
C ALA A 330 17.22 -19.75 0.75
N ARG A 331 16.39 -19.37 -0.24
CA ARG A 331 15.77 -20.28 -1.23
C ARG A 331 16.56 -20.41 -2.54
N LEU A 332 17.64 -19.65 -2.72
CA LEU A 332 18.47 -19.73 -3.92
C LEU A 332 19.54 -20.82 -3.75
N HIS A 333 19.35 -21.93 -4.46
CA HIS A 333 20.35 -23.00 -4.56
C HIS A 333 20.89 -23.05 -5.99
N HIS A 334 22.20 -22.83 -6.18
CA HIS A 334 22.84 -22.81 -7.50
C HIS A 334 22.11 -21.93 -8.53
N GLN A 335 21.69 -20.72 -8.13
CA GLN A 335 20.92 -19.76 -8.95
C GLN A 335 19.52 -20.24 -9.36
N VAL A 336 19.04 -21.36 -8.82
CA VAL A 336 17.67 -21.85 -9.00
C VAL A 336 16.87 -21.49 -7.76
N LEU A 337 15.75 -20.79 -7.97
CA LEU A 337 14.83 -20.43 -6.90
C LEU A 337 13.95 -21.62 -6.52
N GLN A 338 14.02 -22.04 -5.27
CA GLN A 338 13.09 -23.02 -4.71
C GLN A 338 11.73 -22.35 -4.42
N LYS A 339 10.77 -22.55 -5.33
CA LYS A 339 9.42 -21.99 -5.20
C LYS A 339 8.55 -22.66 -4.13
N SER A 340 8.88 -23.88 -3.71
CA SER A 340 8.14 -24.61 -2.68
C SER A 340 9.04 -24.94 -1.49
N ARG A 341 8.67 -24.45 -0.31
CA ARG A 341 9.39 -24.70 0.96
C ARG A 341 8.40 -24.96 2.10
N PRO A 342 7.90 -26.19 2.25
CA PRO A 342 6.95 -26.56 3.29
C PRO A 342 7.40 -26.24 4.73
N GLU A 343 8.71 -26.30 4.99
CA GLU A 343 9.30 -26.01 6.29
C GLU A 343 9.04 -24.56 6.71
N ALA A 344 9.10 -23.63 5.75
CA ALA A 344 8.79 -22.21 5.98
C ALA A 344 7.29 -21.96 6.21
N MET A 345 6.42 -22.91 5.89
CA MET A 345 5.00 -22.80 6.22
C MET A 345 4.71 -23.23 7.67
N SER A 346 5.41 -24.27 8.13
CA SER A 346 5.29 -24.80 9.50
C SER A 346 6.08 -23.99 10.54
N ASN A 347 7.18 -23.37 10.10
CA ASN A 347 7.92 -22.33 10.82
C ASN A 347 7.88 -21.04 10.00
N CYS A 348 6.81 -20.26 10.14
CA CYS A 348 6.58 -19.03 9.36
C CYS A 348 7.72 -17.99 9.47
N TRP A 349 8.51 -18.02 10.53
CA TRP A 349 9.64 -17.09 10.72
C TRP A 349 10.98 -17.60 10.21
N LEU A 350 11.04 -18.81 9.64
CA LEU A 350 12.28 -19.43 9.14
C LEU A 350 13.04 -18.54 8.15
N GLU A 351 12.34 -17.67 7.44
CA GLU A 351 12.87 -16.86 6.35
C GLU A 351 13.00 -15.37 6.69
N PHE A 352 12.77 -15.02 7.96
CA PHE A 352 12.72 -13.65 8.44
C PHE A 352 13.82 -13.40 9.48
N PRO A 353 15.10 -13.27 9.06
CA PRO A 353 16.19 -12.94 9.98
C PRO A 353 15.93 -11.65 10.76
N GLY A 354 15.27 -10.66 10.16
CA GLY A 354 14.95 -9.37 10.81
C GLY A 354 13.96 -9.45 11.97
N ILE A 355 13.26 -10.59 12.13
CA ILE A 355 12.30 -10.82 13.21
C ILE A 355 12.92 -11.68 14.33
N GLN A 356 14.05 -12.35 14.10
CA GLN A 356 14.60 -13.36 15.04
C GLN A 356 14.89 -12.80 16.43
N ASP A 357 15.40 -11.57 16.52
CA ASP A 357 15.76 -10.94 17.80
C ASP A 357 14.55 -10.59 18.68
N ILE A 358 13.33 -10.71 18.14
CA ILE A 358 12.08 -10.41 18.85
C ILE A 358 11.12 -11.60 18.91
N LEU A 359 11.55 -12.80 18.49
CA LEU A 359 10.83 -14.05 18.74
C LEU A 359 11.11 -14.53 20.18
#